data_AF-U5VXL0-F1
#
_entry.id   AF-U5VXL0-F1
#
_cell.length_a   1.000
_cell.length_b   1.000
_cell.length_c   1.000
_cell.angle_alpha   90.00
_cell.angle_beta   90.00
_cell.angle_gamma   90.00
#
_symmetry.space_group_name_H-M   'P 1'
#
loop_
_entity.id
_entity.type
_entity.pdbx_description
1 polymer ?
#
loop_
_entity_poly.entity_id
_entity_poly.type
_entity_poly.pdbx_seq_one_letter_code
_entity_poly.pdbx_strand_id
1 'polypeptide(L)'
;MRRGRRKFDDDEADFVKRGRIEPALSEDPDLPETGDRWSTWDNALHGPDPLPEWVRTEHGAVDTELGMLKTGKEADVYLVRRAVPDTDKVSLLAAKRYRDGDHRLFHRDAGYLEGRRVRRSREMRAMTNRTAFGKELIAGQWAAAEFDALSRLWRVGQEGGTISVPYPVQLIGTELMLEFIGDHKTGEAAPRLAAVRTDREGLEDLWRQMTEALSVLARTQIAHGDLSPYNTLVHEGRLVIIDMPQIVDLIANPQGAEFMARDVRNVANWFTARGLRVDQDELIERLSYEAGLL
;
A
#
# COMPACT_ATOMS: atom_id res chain seq x y z
N MET A 1 -71.38 58.91 -1.64
CA MET A 1 -71.91 58.71 -3.01
C MET A 1 -71.00 57.69 -3.70
N ARG A 2 -71.44 56.44 -3.96
CA ARG A 2 -71.95 55.94 -5.26
C ARG A 2 -71.00 56.32 -6.42
N ARG A 3 -70.39 55.45 -7.23
CA ARG A 3 -70.64 54.11 -7.83
C ARG A 3 -69.25 53.57 -8.25
N GLY A 4 -68.90 52.29 -8.34
CA GLY A 4 -69.64 51.11 -8.74
C GLY A 4 -69.38 50.76 -10.22
N ARG A 5 -68.48 49.80 -10.51
CA ARG A 5 -68.64 48.77 -11.57
C ARG A 5 -67.59 47.64 -11.46
N ARG A 6 -68.10 46.44 -11.13
CA ARG A 6 -67.60 45.08 -11.47
C ARG A 6 -67.63 44.91 -13.02
N LYS A 7 -67.01 43.94 -13.73
CA LYS A 7 -66.58 42.54 -13.46
C LYS A 7 -65.84 41.99 -14.72
N PHE A 8 -65.31 40.75 -14.59
CA PHE A 8 -64.85 39.75 -15.58
C PHE A 8 -63.35 39.78 -15.87
N ASP A 9 -62.56 38.91 -15.22
CA ASP A 9 -62.31 37.47 -15.53
C ASP A 9 -61.70 37.32 -16.93
N ASP A 10 -60.39 37.05 -16.97
CA ASP A 10 -59.80 36.10 -17.91
C ASP A 10 -58.61 35.43 -17.23
N ASP A 11 -58.78 34.12 -17.04
CA ASP A 11 -57.73 33.16 -16.75
C ASP A 11 -56.66 33.21 -17.86
N GLU A 12 -55.39 33.38 -17.50
CA GLU A 12 -54.33 32.89 -18.38
C GLU A 12 -53.19 32.29 -17.56
N ALA A 13 -52.87 31.05 -17.96
CA ALA A 13 -52.16 30.06 -17.18
C ALA A 13 -50.69 30.43 -16.94
N ASP A 14 -50.22 30.15 -15.72
CA ASP A 14 -48.80 30.00 -15.41
C ASP A 14 -48.18 29.01 -16.41
N PHE A 15 -47.40 29.53 -17.35
CA PHE A 15 -46.52 28.75 -18.20
C PHE A 15 -45.44 28.12 -17.33
N VAL A 16 -45.76 26.99 -16.72
CA VAL A 16 -44.76 26.05 -16.20
C VAL A 16 -44.03 25.52 -17.43
N LYS A 17 -42.84 26.08 -17.71
CA LYS A 17 -41.85 25.47 -18.59
C LYS A 17 -41.57 24.07 -18.02
N ARG A 18 -42.25 23.05 -18.54
CA ARG A 18 -41.83 21.67 -18.43
C ARG A 18 -40.47 21.58 -19.10
N GLY A 19 -39.42 21.73 -18.30
CA GLY A 19 -38.08 21.33 -18.70
C GLY A 19 -38.18 19.90 -19.19
N ARG A 20 -37.81 19.67 -20.45
CA ARG A 20 -37.53 18.34 -20.95
C ARG A 20 -36.54 17.73 -19.94
N ILE A 21 -36.92 16.66 -19.27
CA ILE A 21 -35.93 15.80 -18.61
C ILE A 21 -35.19 15.17 -19.79
N GLU A 22 -34.12 15.83 -20.23
CA GLU A 22 -33.16 15.17 -21.10
C GLU A 22 -32.52 14.08 -20.23
N PRO A 23 -32.63 12.80 -20.62
CA PRO A 23 -31.83 11.78 -19.95
C PRO A 23 -30.38 12.22 -20.16
N ALA A 24 -29.68 12.50 -19.07
CA ALA A 24 -28.25 12.68 -19.11
C ALA A 24 -27.66 11.34 -19.58
N LEU A 25 -27.35 11.24 -20.87
CA LEU A 25 -26.48 10.19 -21.37
C LEU A 25 -25.11 10.47 -20.74
N SER A 26 -24.79 9.75 -19.67
CA SER A 26 -23.49 9.81 -19.00
C SER A 26 -22.47 8.87 -19.65
N GLU A 27 -22.65 8.52 -20.92
CA GLU A 27 -21.72 7.68 -21.65
C GLU A 27 -20.58 8.57 -22.15
N ASP A 28 -19.59 8.78 -21.27
CA ASP A 28 -18.26 9.15 -21.73
C ASP A 28 -17.73 7.94 -22.52
N PRO A 29 -17.53 8.05 -23.86
CA PRO A 29 -17.19 6.90 -24.71
C PRO A 29 -15.85 6.25 -24.35
N ASP A 30 -15.02 6.93 -23.54
CA ASP A 30 -13.72 6.44 -23.11
C ASP A 30 -13.78 5.63 -21.79
N LEU A 31 -14.94 5.58 -21.12
CA LEU A 31 -15.13 4.76 -19.91
C LEU A 31 -15.66 3.36 -20.26
N PRO A 32 -15.26 2.32 -19.50
CA PRO A 32 -15.81 0.99 -19.68
C PRO A 32 -17.30 0.93 -19.32
N GLU A 33 -18.04 0.02 -19.95
CA GLU A 33 -19.46 -0.20 -19.66
C GLU A 33 -19.71 -0.68 -18.21
N THR A 34 -18.70 -1.26 -17.57
CA THR A 34 -18.72 -1.69 -16.16
C THR A 34 -17.49 -1.18 -15.43
N GLY A 35 -17.56 -1.05 -14.10
CA GLY A 35 -16.48 -0.55 -13.23
C GLY A 35 -16.20 0.94 -13.38
N ASP A 36 -15.10 1.41 -12.77
CA ASP A 36 -14.84 2.86 -12.66
C ASP A 36 -13.89 3.37 -13.73
N ARG A 37 -12.94 2.51 -14.17
CA ARG A 37 -11.93 2.85 -15.19
C ARG A 37 -11.33 1.60 -15.84
N TRP A 38 -10.74 1.76 -17.01
CA TRP A 38 -9.86 0.75 -17.59
C TRP A 38 -8.64 0.50 -16.69
N SER A 39 -8.19 -0.75 -16.65
CA SER A 39 -6.96 -1.15 -15.99
C SER A 39 -5.77 -0.33 -16.50
N THR A 40 -4.94 0.14 -15.58
CA THR A 40 -3.72 0.89 -15.92
C THR A 40 -2.51 -0.01 -16.20
N TRP A 41 -2.72 -1.32 -16.33
CA TRP A 41 -1.67 -2.33 -16.45
C TRP A 41 -0.63 -1.96 -17.52
N ASP A 42 -1.02 -1.71 -18.77
CA ASP A 42 -0.09 -1.55 -19.89
C ASP A 42 0.87 -0.35 -19.79
N ASN A 43 0.53 0.63 -18.96
CA ASN A 43 1.32 1.86 -18.77
C ASN A 43 2.12 1.85 -17.46
N ALA A 44 2.18 0.72 -16.76
CA ALA A 44 2.79 0.61 -15.44
C ALA A 44 4.08 -0.21 -15.47
N LEU A 45 4.91 -0.01 -14.45
CA LEU A 45 5.97 -0.96 -14.13
C LEU A 45 5.35 -2.19 -13.49
N HIS A 46 5.71 -3.39 -13.95
CA HIS A 46 5.11 -4.65 -13.48
C HIS A 46 5.97 -5.37 -12.47
N GLY A 47 5.29 -6.08 -11.56
CA GLY A 47 5.91 -6.96 -10.58
C GLY A 47 6.84 -8.01 -11.18
N PRO A 48 7.60 -8.71 -10.32
CA PRO A 48 8.57 -9.69 -10.77
C PRO A 48 7.91 -10.92 -11.41
N ASP A 49 8.59 -11.51 -12.40
CA ASP A 49 8.24 -12.85 -12.89
C ASP A 49 8.60 -13.96 -11.88
N PRO A 50 7.87 -15.10 -11.89
CA PRO A 50 6.67 -15.33 -12.70
C PRO A 50 5.44 -14.59 -12.14
N LEU A 51 4.63 -14.03 -13.04
CA LEU A 51 3.35 -13.42 -12.66
C LEU A 51 2.44 -14.47 -11.97
N PRO A 52 1.90 -14.18 -10.77
CA PRO A 52 0.89 -15.03 -10.17
C PRO A 52 -0.34 -15.15 -11.09
N GLU A 53 -0.91 -16.35 -11.20
CA GLU A 53 -2.04 -16.62 -12.10
C GLU A 53 -3.26 -15.74 -11.81
N TRP A 54 -3.41 -15.29 -10.55
CA TRP A 54 -4.50 -14.43 -10.13
C TRP A 54 -4.40 -13.00 -10.66
N VAL A 55 -3.23 -12.54 -11.13
CA VAL A 55 -3.02 -11.19 -11.67
C VAL A 55 -3.65 -11.07 -13.06
N ARG A 56 -4.61 -10.16 -13.21
CA ARG A 56 -5.22 -9.83 -14.50
C ARG A 56 -4.38 -8.79 -15.25
N THR A 57 -4.03 -9.14 -16.48
CA THR A 57 -3.15 -8.38 -17.38
C THR A 57 -3.82 -8.06 -18.72
N GLU A 58 -5.08 -8.45 -18.87
CA GLU A 58 -5.83 -8.29 -20.11
C GLU A 58 -6.10 -6.80 -20.41
N HIS A 59 -5.89 -6.36 -21.65
CA HIS A 59 -6.10 -4.97 -22.09
C HIS A 59 -7.51 -4.43 -21.78
N GLY A 60 -8.52 -5.29 -21.86
CA GLY A 60 -9.91 -4.95 -21.54
C GLY A 60 -10.26 -5.09 -20.06
N ALA A 61 -9.30 -5.35 -19.17
CA ALA A 61 -9.58 -5.44 -17.75
C ALA A 61 -10.00 -4.06 -17.21
N VAL A 62 -10.88 -4.09 -16.21
CA VAL A 62 -11.52 -2.92 -15.61
C VAL A 62 -11.23 -2.92 -14.12
N ASP A 63 -10.86 -1.76 -13.58
CA ASP A 63 -10.69 -1.54 -12.15
C ASP A 63 -11.96 -0.92 -11.56
N THR A 64 -12.44 -1.48 -10.44
CA THR A 64 -13.51 -0.93 -9.59
C THR A 64 -12.97 -0.70 -8.18
N GLU A 65 -13.06 0.50 -7.64
CA GLU A 65 -12.69 0.80 -6.26
C GLU A 65 -13.83 0.37 -5.32
N LEU A 66 -13.56 -0.59 -4.44
CA LEU A 66 -14.55 -1.16 -3.54
C LEU A 66 -14.63 -0.42 -2.19
N GLY A 67 -13.65 0.43 -1.89
CA GLY A 67 -13.63 1.26 -0.69
C GLY A 67 -12.24 1.42 -0.09
N MET A 68 -12.17 2.17 1.00
CA MET A 68 -10.91 2.48 1.69
C MET A 68 -10.56 1.41 2.73
N LEU A 69 -9.34 0.87 2.67
CA LEU A 69 -8.79 -0.08 3.64
C LEU A 69 -8.08 0.62 4.80
N LYS A 70 -7.30 1.66 4.50
CA LYS A 70 -6.51 2.41 5.48
C LYS A 70 -6.33 3.84 4.99
N THR A 71 -6.54 4.81 5.86
CA THR A 71 -6.02 6.15 5.67
C THR A 71 -4.77 6.36 6.51
N GLY A 72 -3.79 7.04 5.94
CA GLY A 72 -2.52 7.34 6.57
C GLY A 72 -2.10 8.77 6.31
N LYS A 73 -1.14 9.24 7.12
CA LYS A 73 -0.51 10.55 6.93
C LYS A 73 0.28 10.62 5.61
N GLU A 74 0.81 9.49 5.16
CA GLU A 74 1.76 9.39 4.04
C GLU A 74 1.12 8.76 2.81
N ALA A 75 0.16 7.86 2.99
CA ALA A 75 -0.55 7.19 1.92
C ALA A 75 -1.95 6.76 2.37
N ASP A 76 -2.87 6.70 1.41
CA ASP A 76 -4.14 5.98 1.57
C ASP A 76 -4.05 4.63 0.83
N VAL A 77 -4.78 3.64 1.33
CA VAL A 77 -4.88 2.32 0.72
C VAL A 77 -6.34 2.02 0.43
N TYR A 78 -6.64 1.69 -0.81
CA TYR A 78 -7.97 1.35 -1.30
C TYR A 78 -8.03 -0.11 -1.75
N LEU A 79 -9.17 -0.75 -1.54
CA LEU A 79 -9.47 -2.05 -2.11
C LEU A 79 -9.93 -1.85 -3.55
N VAL A 80 -9.28 -2.51 -4.50
CA VAL A 80 -9.59 -2.44 -5.92
C VAL A 80 -9.88 -3.85 -6.43
N ARG A 81 -10.95 -3.98 -7.20
CA ARG A 81 -11.27 -5.19 -7.96
C ARG A 81 -10.93 -4.96 -9.41
N ARG A 82 -10.01 -5.76 -9.94
CA ARG A 82 -9.75 -5.84 -11.38
C ARG A 82 -10.51 -7.00 -11.97
N ALA A 83 -11.45 -6.75 -12.88
CA ALA A 83 -12.24 -7.79 -13.54
C ALA A 83 -12.02 -7.76 -15.04
N VAL A 84 -12.05 -8.93 -15.68
CA VAL A 84 -12.09 -9.03 -17.14
C VAL A 84 -13.56 -9.16 -17.56
N PRO A 85 -14.11 -8.19 -18.33
CA PRO A 85 -15.49 -8.24 -18.80
C PRO A 85 -15.84 -9.56 -19.48
N ASP A 86 -17.11 -9.97 -19.35
CA ASP A 86 -17.66 -11.21 -19.90
C ASP A 86 -16.97 -12.51 -19.40
N THR A 87 -16.25 -12.44 -18.27
CA THR A 87 -15.64 -13.60 -17.62
C THR A 87 -15.79 -13.55 -16.10
N ASP A 88 -15.55 -14.68 -15.43
CA ASP A 88 -15.47 -14.74 -13.97
C ASP A 88 -14.06 -14.41 -13.42
N LYS A 89 -13.14 -13.93 -14.26
CA LYS A 89 -11.75 -13.69 -13.86
C LYS A 89 -11.60 -12.36 -13.15
N VAL A 90 -11.15 -12.41 -11.90
CA VAL A 90 -11.00 -11.25 -11.02
C VAL A 90 -9.67 -11.30 -10.25
N SER A 91 -9.07 -10.14 -10.02
CA SER A 91 -8.06 -9.91 -8.99
C SER A 91 -8.62 -8.96 -7.92
N LEU A 92 -8.32 -9.21 -6.66
CA LEU A 92 -8.44 -8.20 -5.61
C LEU A 92 -7.06 -7.64 -5.27
N LEU A 93 -7.00 -6.32 -5.21
CA LEU A 93 -5.78 -5.54 -5.17
C LEU A 93 -5.88 -4.49 -4.08
N ALA A 94 -4.74 -4.11 -3.50
CA ALA A 94 -4.62 -2.97 -2.61
C ALA A 94 -3.88 -1.84 -3.33
N ALA A 95 -4.60 -0.76 -3.66
CA ALA A 95 -4.03 0.44 -4.27
C ALA A 95 -3.52 1.38 -3.19
N LYS A 96 -2.21 1.41 -2.98
CA LYS A 96 -1.53 2.35 -2.07
C LYS A 96 -1.15 3.62 -2.85
N ARG A 97 -1.81 4.73 -2.52
CA ARG A 97 -1.59 6.05 -3.14
C ARG A 97 -0.84 6.94 -2.17
N TYR A 98 0.41 7.28 -2.50
CA TYR A 98 1.22 8.20 -1.70
C TYR A 98 0.72 9.64 -1.83
N ARG A 99 0.68 10.36 -0.72
CA ARG A 99 0.25 11.77 -0.67
C ARG A 99 1.42 12.70 -0.96
N ASP A 100 1.13 13.79 -1.69
CA ASP A 100 2.06 14.91 -1.86
C ASP A 100 2.21 15.65 -0.52
N GLY A 101 3.27 15.33 0.21
CA GLY A 101 3.40 15.69 1.63
C GLY A 101 3.29 17.18 1.94
N ASP A 102 2.35 17.56 2.80
CA ASP A 102 2.37 18.84 3.52
C ASP A 102 2.74 18.73 5.00
N HIS A 103 3.04 17.53 5.52
CA HIS A 103 3.25 17.37 6.96
C HIS A 103 4.46 16.48 7.34
N ARG A 104 5.56 17.16 7.71
CA ARG A 104 6.50 16.81 8.80
C ARG A 104 7.27 15.47 8.77
N LEU A 105 7.37 14.77 7.64
CA LEU A 105 8.34 13.68 7.44
C LEU A 105 9.80 14.12 7.77
N PHE A 106 10.09 15.41 7.55
CA PHE A 106 11.43 16.01 7.72
C PHE A 106 12.08 15.95 9.11
N HIS A 107 11.37 15.56 10.19
CA HIS A 107 12.03 15.39 11.50
C HIS A 107 12.63 14.00 11.71
N ARG A 108 12.37 13.02 10.82
CA ARG A 108 13.00 11.70 10.86
C ARG A 108 13.76 11.32 9.58
N ASP A 109 13.61 12.08 8.50
CA ASP A 109 14.14 11.75 7.17
C ASP A 109 15.67 11.80 6.99
N ALA A 110 16.41 12.54 7.83
CA ALA A 110 17.86 12.70 7.63
C ALA A 110 18.58 11.34 7.61
N GLY A 111 18.30 10.48 8.59
CA GLY A 111 18.89 9.14 8.63
C GLY A 111 18.43 8.21 7.51
N TYR A 112 17.17 8.25 7.07
CA TYR A 112 16.63 7.33 6.04
C TYR A 112 17.10 7.65 4.61
N LEU A 113 17.44 8.91 4.34
CA LEU A 113 17.90 9.37 3.02
C LEU A 113 19.43 9.41 2.91
N GLU A 114 20.17 9.43 4.02
CA GLU A 114 21.64 9.59 4.03
C GLU A 114 22.39 8.50 3.23
N GLY A 115 21.82 7.31 3.05
CA GLY A 115 22.37 6.25 2.20
C GLY A 115 21.98 6.32 0.71
N ARG A 116 20.98 7.13 0.33
CA ARG A 116 20.42 7.16 -1.03
C ARG A 116 21.15 8.20 -1.90
N ARG A 117 22.32 7.85 -2.43
CA ARG A 117 23.04 8.70 -3.41
C ARG A 117 22.29 8.78 -4.75
N VAL A 118 21.42 9.78 -4.93
CA VAL A 118 20.79 10.07 -6.23
C VAL A 118 21.81 10.70 -7.19
N ARG A 119 22.15 9.98 -8.26
CA ARG A 119 22.92 10.50 -9.40
C ARG A 119 22.02 11.37 -10.29
N ARG A 120 21.83 12.67 -9.96
CA ARG A 120 21.52 13.78 -10.90
C ARG A 120 21.33 15.12 -10.17
N SER A 121 22.28 16.04 -10.36
CA SER A 121 22.40 17.32 -9.63
C SER A 121 21.36 18.42 -9.98
N ARG A 122 20.40 18.14 -10.87
CA ARG A 122 19.33 19.07 -11.27
C ARG A 122 18.02 18.80 -10.52
N GLU A 123 17.67 17.53 -10.30
CA GLU A 123 16.48 17.09 -9.56
C GLU A 123 16.56 17.45 -8.07
N MET A 124 17.77 17.37 -7.49
CA MET A 124 18.06 17.80 -6.11
C MET A 124 17.64 19.26 -5.83
N ARG A 125 17.82 20.19 -6.79
CA ARG A 125 17.48 21.61 -6.61
C ARG A 125 15.97 21.86 -6.63
N ALA A 126 15.20 21.07 -7.38
CA ALA A 126 13.74 21.14 -7.38
C ALA A 126 13.16 20.56 -6.07
N MET A 127 13.77 19.50 -5.54
CA MET A 127 13.45 18.96 -4.21
C MET A 127 13.76 19.96 -3.08
N THR A 128 14.87 20.70 -3.17
CA THR A 128 15.21 21.76 -2.21
C THR A 128 14.17 22.89 -2.18
N ASN A 129 13.53 23.21 -3.31
CA ASN A 129 12.60 24.33 -3.44
C ASN A 129 11.10 23.97 -3.26
N ARG A 130 10.77 22.70 -2.93
CA ARG A 130 9.45 22.27 -2.44
C ARG A 130 8.24 22.71 -3.29
N THR A 131 8.39 22.78 -4.61
CA THR A 131 7.24 22.99 -5.50
C THR A 131 6.31 21.76 -5.46
N ALA A 132 5.05 21.90 -5.88
CA ALA A 132 4.12 20.76 -5.98
C ALA A 132 4.75 19.58 -6.75
N PHE A 133 5.41 19.88 -7.87
CA PHE A 133 6.20 18.93 -8.65
C PHE A 133 7.33 18.24 -7.85
N GLY A 134 8.01 18.97 -6.97
CA GLY A 134 9.06 18.38 -6.12
C GLY A 134 8.50 17.40 -5.07
N LYS A 135 7.28 17.63 -4.56
CA LYS A 135 6.61 16.72 -3.62
C LYS A 135 6.16 15.43 -4.30
N GLU A 136 5.55 15.56 -5.49
CA GLU A 136 5.14 14.42 -6.33
C GLU A 136 6.34 13.55 -6.70
N LEU A 137 7.48 14.17 -7.06
CA LEU A 137 8.71 13.44 -7.35
C LEU A 137 9.22 12.64 -6.15
N ILE A 138 9.15 13.21 -4.94
CA ILE A 138 9.52 12.49 -3.72
C ILE A 138 8.54 11.33 -3.48
N ALA A 139 7.23 11.56 -3.52
CA ALA A 139 6.24 10.50 -3.35
C ALA A 139 6.48 9.34 -4.35
N GLY A 140 6.81 9.66 -5.61
CA GLY A 140 7.14 8.65 -6.63
C GLY A 140 8.41 7.85 -6.30
N GLN A 141 9.44 8.48 -5.73
CA GLN A 141 10.64 7.76 -5.27
C GLN A 141 10.35 6.80 -4.12
N TRP A 142 9.41 7.14 -3.24
CA TRP A 142 9.02 6.29 -2.13
C TRP A 142 8.22 5.08 -2.62
N ALA A 143 7.28 5.30 -3.54
CA ALA A 143 6.54 4.22 -4.19
C ALA A 143 7.46 3.28 -4.98
N ALA A 144 8.44 3.83 -5.72
CA ALA A 144 9.45 3.04 -6.42
C ALA A 144 10.34 2.22 -5.47
N ALA A 145 10.81 2.81 -4.37
CA ALA A 145 11.63 2.11 -3.41
C ALA A 145 10.88 0.95 -2.73
N GLU A 146 9.60 1.16 -2.35
CA GLU A 146 8.77 0.09 -1.80
C GLU A 146 8.51 -1.01 -2.84
N PHE A 147 8.20 -0.64 -4.08
CA PHE A 147 8.00 -1.58 -5.18
C PHE A 147 9.23 -2.46 -5.44
N ASP A 148 10.42 -1.87 -5.51
CA ASP A 148 11.68 -2.58 -5.74
C ASP A 148 11.98 -3.57 -4.61
N ALA A 149 11.76 -3.14 -3.36
CA ALA A 149 12.00 -3.98 -2.22
C ALA A 149 11.00 -5.12 -2.08
N LEU A 150 9.70 -4.85 -2.25
CA LEU A 150 8.68 -5.90 -2.28
C LEU A 150 8.97 -6.89 -3.41
N SER A 151 9.41 -6.41 -4.57
CA SER A 151 9.76 -7.29 -5.70
C SER A 151 10.92 -8.22 -5.35
N ARG A 152 11.96 -7.69 -4.68
CA ARG A 152 13.10 -8.48 -4.22
C ARG A 152 12.69 -9.49 -3.15
N LEU A 153 11.96 -9.05 -2.12
CA LEU A 153 11.56 -9.90 -0.99
C LEU A 153 10.56 -10.97 -1.42
N TRP A 154 9.66 -10.65 -2.34
CA TRP A 154 8.72 -11.63 -2.89
C TRP A 154 9.47 -12.76 -3.61
N ARG A 155 10.45 -12.44 -4.49
CA ARG A 155 11.27 -13.48 -5.16
C ARG A 155 11.99 -14.37 -4.15
N VAL A 156 12.62 -13.78 -3.13
CA VAL A 156 13.29 -14.55 -2.06
C VAL A 156 12.30 -15.43 -1.29
N GLY A 157 11.09 -14.92 -1.03
CA GLY A 157 10.00 -15.68 -0.41
C GLY A 157 9.57 -16.88 -1.24
N GLN A 158 9.50 -16.75 -2.57
CA GLN A 158 9.14 -17.86 -3.46
C GLN A 158 10.20 -18.98 -3.50
N GLU A 159 11.48 -18.63 -3.40
CA GLU A 159 12.59 -19.60 -3.42
C GLU A 159 12.76 -20.31 -2.06
N GLY A 160 12.63 -19.55 -0.96
CA GLY A 160 13.01 -20.00 0.38
C GLY A 160 11.85 -20.19 1.36
N GLY A 161 10.63 -19.78 1.05
CA GLY A 161 9.42 -19.94 1.88
C GLY A 161 9.44 -19.25 3.25
N THR A 162 10.44 -18.41 3.54
CA THR A 162 10.75 -17.91 4.90
C THR A 162 10.34 -16.45 5.14
N ILE A 163 9.96 -15.72 4.09
CA ILE A 163 9.35 -14.39 4.18
C ILE A 163 8.13 -14.33 3.26
N SER A 164 7.05 -13.71 3.74
CA SER A 164 5.88 -13.40 2.92
C SER A 164 5.64 -11.90 2.93
N VAL A 165 5.48 -11.35 1.74
CA VAL A 165 5.13 -9.96 1.46
C VAL A 165 4.07 -9.94 0.36
N PRO A 166 3.22 -8.91 0.26
CA PRO A 166 2.28 -8.78 -0.85
C PRO A 166 3.03 -8.75 -2.18
N TYR A 167 2.52 -9.46 -3.18
CA TYR A 167 3.04 -9.32 -4.54
C TYR A 167 2.85 -7.87 -5.05
N PRO A 168 3.92 -7.18 -5.51
CA PRO A 168 3.80 -5.83 -6.04
C PRO A 168 3.33 -5.88 -7.50
N VAL A 169 2.02 -5.88 -7.71
CA VAL A 169 1.38 -6.09 -9.03
C VAL A 169 1.87 -5.07 -10.05
N GLN A 170 1.78 -3.77 -9.72
CA GLN A 170 2.23 -2.72 -10.62
C GLN A 170 2.50 -1.39 -9.90
N LEU A 171 3.29 -0.53 -10.51
CA LEU A 171 3.58 0.83 -10.06
C LEU A 171 3.35 1.84 -11.21
N ILE A 172 2.56 2.89 -10.93
CA ILE A 172 2.37 4.03 -11.85
C ILE A 172 2.45 5.35 -11.06
N GLY A 173 3.45 6.18 -11.38
CA GLY A 173 3.68 7.44 -10.65
C GLY A 173 3.86 7.22 -9.15
N THR A 174 2.88 7.63 -8.36
CA THR A 174 2.83 7.50 -6.89
C THR A 174 1.84 6.44 -6.39
N GLU A 175 1.17 5.72 -7.31
CA GLU A 175 0.24 4.64 -7.00
C GLU A 175 0.92 3.28 -7.15
N LEU A 176 0.99 2.55 -6.03
CA LEU A 176 1.52 1.19 -5.94
C LEU A 176 0.34 0.23 -5.74
N MET A 177 0.12 -0.65 -6.73
CA MET A 177 -0.88 -1.71 -6.68
C MET A 177 -0.25 -2.98 -6.14
N LEU A 178 -0.82 -3.51 -5.05
CA LEU A 178 -0.34 -4.69 -4.34
C LEU A 178 -1.37 -5.81 -4.37
N GLU A 179 -0.93 -7.03 -4.12
CA GLU A 179 -1.80 -8.13 -3.69
C GLU A 179 -2.65 -7.70 -2.49
N PHE A 180 -3.95 -7.95 -2.56
CA PHE A 180 -4.80 -7.86 -1.39
C PHE A 180 -4.63 -9.10 -0.51
N ILE A 181 -4.36 -8.89 0.77
CA ILE A 181 -4.18 -9.97 1.75
C ILE A 181 -5.42 -10.01 2.64
N GLY A 182 -6.29 -11.00 2.44
CA GLY A 182 -7.54 -11.14 3.16
C GLY A 182 -8.51 -12.11 2.48
N ASP A 183 -9.76 -12.08 2.91
CA ASP A 183 -10.81 -12.90 2.32
C ASP A 183 -11.27 -12.30 0.98
N HIS A 184 -11.04 -13.03 -0.11
CA HIS A 184 -11.35 -12.53 -1.44
C HIS A 184 -12.85 -12.53 -1.79
N LYS A 185 -13.68 -13.25 -1.03
CA LYS A 185 -15.14 -13.29 -1.23
C LYS A 185 -15.81 -12.13 -0.52
N THR A 186 -15.36 -11.79 0.68
CA THR A 186 -15.96 -10.72 1.49
C THR A 186 -15.28 -9.37 1.29
N GLY A 187 -14.03 -9.35 0.82
CA GLY A 187 -13.21 -8.15 0.77
C GLY A 187 -12.67 -7.73 2.14
N GLU A 188 -12.78 -8.59 3.16
CA GLU A 188 -12.27 -8.32 4.50
C GLU A 188 -10.75 -8.52 4.55
N ALA A 189 -10.01 -7.47 4.93
CA ALA A 189 -8.56 -7.54 5.05
C ALA A 189 -8.14 -8.47 6.19
N ALA A 190 -7.02 -9.18 6.00
CA ALA A 190 -6.45 -10.01 7.05
C ALA A 190 -6.14 -9.18 8.31
N PRO A 191 -6.33 -9.74 9.52
CA PRO A 191 -6.05 -9.02 10.75
C PRO A 191 -4.55 -8.69 10.87
N ARG A 192 -4.25 -7.54 11.44
CA ARG A 192 -2.88 -7.22 11.88
C ARG A 192 -2.49 -8.14 13.01
N LEU A 193 -1.21 -8.51 13.08
CA LEU A 193 -0.64 -9.31 14.18
C LEU A 193 -1.06 -8.74 15.54
N ALA A 194 -1.04 -7.41 15.70
CA ALA A 194 -1.49 -6.72 16.91
C ALA A 194 -2.90 -7.13 17.41
N ALA A 195 -3.81 -7.45 16.49
CA ALA A 195 -5.20 -7.81 16.75
C ALA A 195 -5.42 -9.33 16.82
N VAL A 196 -4.44 -10.14 16.45
CA VAL A 196 -4.54 -11.61 16.47
C VAL A 196 -4.58 -12.11 17.90
N ARG A 197 -5.48 -13.07 18.13
CA ARG A 197 -5.58 -13.84 19.37
C ARG A 197 -5.38 -15.30 19.01
N THR A 198 -4.36 -15.91 19.61
CA THR A 198 -4.01 -17.32 19.42
C THR A 198 -3.56 -17.89 20.76
N ASP A 199 -3.53 -19.21 20.85
CA ASP A 199 -2.94 -19.92 21.98
C ASP A 199 -1.40 -19.85 21.94
N ARG A 200 -0.76 -20.52 22.91
CA ARG A 200 0.70 -20.54 23.04
C ARG A 200 1.37 -21.13 21.81
N GLU A 201 0.86 -22.23 21.27
CA GLU A 201 1.45 -22.92 20.12
C GLU A 201 1.42 -22.03 18.88
N GLY A 202 0.27 -21.41 18.57
CA GLY A 202 0.19 -20.47 17.46
C GLY A 202 1.04 -19.21 17.68
N LEU A 203 1.21 -18.75 18.92
CA LEU A 203 2.09 -17.62 19.22
C LEU A 203 3.57 -17.97 18.99
N GLU A 204 3.99 -19.18 19.38
CA GLU A 204 5.33 -19.72 19.14
C GLU A 204 5.59 -19.92 17.64
N ASP A 205 4.60 -20.39 16.88
CA ASP A 205 4.71 -20.52 15.43
C ASP A 205 4.84 -19.16 14.72
N LEU A 206 4.01 -18.18 15.08
CA LEU A 206 4.13 -16.82 14.54
C LEU A 206 5.47 -16.19 14.92
N TRP A 207 6.00 -16.45 16.12
CA TRP A 207 7.34 -15.96 16.49
C TRP A 207 8.43 -16.59 15.63
N ARG A 208 8.37 -17.91 15.40
CA ARG A 208 9.29 -18.61 14.51
C ARG A 208 9.27 -17.98 13.10
N GLN A 209 8.10 -17.81 12.51
CA GLN A 209 7.91 -17.14 11.21
C GLN A 209 8.50 -15.71 11.20
N MET A 210 8.30 -14.94 12.28
CA MET A 210 8.84 -13.58 12.39
C MET A 210 10.38 -13.60 12.40
N THR A 211 10.99 -14.51 13.16
CA THR A 211 12.46 -14.61 13.21
C THR A 211 13.07 -15.08 11.89
N GLU A 212 12.40 -15.97 11.16
CA GLU A 212 12.79 -16.40 9.82
C GLU A 212 12.73 -15.23 8.84
N ALA A 213 11.65 -14.43 8.87
CA ALA A 213 11.51 -13.24 8.04
C ALA A 213 12.57 -12.18 8.36
N LEU A 214 12.87 -11.94 9.65
CA LEU A 214 13.96 -11.04 10.07
C LEU A 214 15.33 -11.52 9.57
N SER A 215 15.59 -12.83 9.60
CA SER A 215 16.80 -13.42 9.02
C SER A 215 16.88 -13.24 7.51
N VAL A 216 15.76 -13.27 6.78
CA VAL A 216 15.74 -12.92 5.35
C VAL A 216 16.05 -11.43 5.14
N LEU A 217 15.44 -10.54 5.93
CA LEU A 217 15.72 -9.10 5.86
C LEU A 217 17.20 -8.81 6.11
N ALA A 218 17.79 -9.39 7.16
CA ALA A 218 19.21 -9.26 7.47
C ALA A 218 20.12 -9.75 6.33
N ARG A 219 19.91 -10.97 5.82
CA ARG A 219 20.70 -11.53 4.70
C ARG A 219 20.53 -10.78 3.39
N THR A 220 19.39 -10.12 3.21
CA THR A 220 19.16 -9.22 2.06
C THR A 220 19.68 -7.80 2.31
N GLN A 221 20.30 -7.56 3.47
CA GLN A 221 20.92 -6.29 3.88
C GLN A 221 19.89 -5.16 3.97
N ILE A 222 18.66 -5.49 4.36
CA ILE A 222 17.54 -4.56 4.49
C ILE A 222 17.04 -4.59 5.93
N ALA A 223 16.86 -3.43 6.55
CA ALA A 223 15.92 -3.25 7.64
C ALA A 223 14.60 -2.72 7.09
N HIS A 224 13.49 -3.15 7.69
CA HIS A 224 12.18 -2.59 7.39
C HIS A 224 12.12 -1.12 7.81
N GLY A 225 12.79 -0.78 8.92
CA GLY A 225 12.89 0.58 9.42
C GLY A 225 11.64 1.07 10.15
N ASP A 226 10.60 0.25 10.33
CA ASP A 226 9.47 0.55 11.22
C ASP A 226 8.68 -0.73 11.57
N LEU A 227 9.34 -1.90 11.58
CA LEU A 227 8.65 -3.19 11.75
C LEU A 227 7.97 -3.24 13.12
N SER A 228 6.72 -3.68 13.11
CA SER A 228 5.89 -3.77 14.30
C SER A 228 4.71 -4.74 14.08
N PRO A 229 4.02 -5.15 15.14
CA PRO A 229 2.78 -5.91 15.02
C PRO A 229 1.64 -5.18 14.27
N TYR A 230 1.78 -3.87 14.01
CA TYR A 230 0.78 -3.07 13.31
C TYR A 230 1.00 -2.99 11.79
N ASN A 231 2.17 -3.38 11.28
CA ASN A 231 2.48 -3.53 9.85
C ASN A 231 2.90 -4.96 9.51
N THR A 232 2.40 -5.92 10.28
CA THR A 232 2.43 -7.34 9.93
C THR A 232 1.00 -7.85 9.97
N LEU A 233 0.57 -8.53 8.92
CA LEU A 233 -0.72 -9.21 8.86
C LEU A 233 -0.56 -10.68 9.21
N VAL A 234 -1.63 -11.33 9.64
CA VAL A 234 -1.71 -12.79 9.74
C VAL A 234 -2.86 -13.26 8.87
N HIS A 235 -2.53 -13.99 7.81
CA HIS A 235 -3.50 -14.55 6.89
C HIS A 235 -3.34 -16.07 6.84
N GLU A 236 -4.41 -16.80 7.18
CA GLU A 236 -4.41 -18.27 7.20
C GLU A 236 -3.24 -18.87 7.99
N GLY A 237 -2.91 -18.26 9.14
CA GLY A 237 -1.81 -18.68 10.02
C GLY A 237 -0.41 -18.23 9.56
N ARG A 238 -0.29 -17.52 8.43
CA ARG A 238 0.99 -16.99 7.94
C ARG A 238 1.18 -15.51 8.20
N LEU A 239 2.37 -15.12 8.66
CA LEU A 239 2.76 -13.72 8.75
C LEU A 239 3.02 -13.15 7.36
N VAL A 240 2.48 -11.96 7.10
CA VAL A 240 2.76 -11.18 5.89
C VAL A 240 3.25 -9.81 6.29
N ILE A 241 4.50 -9.47 5.97
CA ILE A 241 5.08 -8.16 6.24
C ILE A 241 4.56 -7.17 5.18
N ILE A 242 4.05 -6.02 5.62
CA ILE A 242 3.47 -5.00 4.75
C ILE A 242 4.06 -3.63 5.09
N ASP A 243 3.78 -2.65 4.22
CA ASP A 243 4.04 -1.23 4.48
C ASP A 243 5.51 -0.93 4.75
N MET A 244 6.33 -0.98 3.70
CA MET A 244 7.78 -0.81 3.75
C MET A 244 8.30 0.50 3.09
N PRO A 245 7.67 1.70 3.29
CA PRO A 245 8.19 2.95 2.74
C PRO A 245 9.54 3.38 3.36
N GLN A 246 9.83 2.91 4.58
CA GLN A 246 10.97 3.33 5.40
C GLN A 246 12.15 2.36 5.33
N ILE A 247 12.28 1.61 4.24
CA ILE A 247 13.37 0.64 4.07
C ILE A 247 14.74 1.29 4.22
N VAL A 248 15.60 0.61 4.97
CA VAL A 248 16.96 1.01 5.26
C VAL A 248 17.92 -0.04 4.73
N ASP A 249 18.88 0.40 3.90
CA ASP A 249 20.04 -0.42 3.54
C ASP A 249 20.96 -0.53 4.77
N LEU A 250 21.20 -1.76 5.24
CA LEU A 250 21.95 -2.00 6.48
C LEU A 250 23.43 -1.62 6.37
N ILE A 251 24.00 -1.65 5.17
CA ILE A 251 25.43 -1.41 4.94
C ILE A 251 25.67 0.04 4.55
N ALA A 252 24.85 0.59 3.66
CA ALA A 252 25.02 1.94 3.16
C ALA A 252 24.59 3.01 4.18
N ASN A 253 23.73 2.65 5.14
CA ASN A 253 23.26 3.57 6.17
C ASN A 253 24.11 3.45 7.46
N PRO A 254 24.74 4.55 7.94
CA PRO A 254 25.48 4.54 9.21
C PRO A 254 24.67 4.07 10.42
N GLN A 255 23.35 4.23 10.37
CA GLN A 255 22.41 3.80 11.42
C GLN A 255 21.71 2.46 11.10
N GLY A 256 22.13 1.74 10.06
CA GLY A 256 21.50 0.50 9.61
C GLY A 256 21.32 -0.54 10.72
N ALA A 257 22.38 -0.79 11.49
CA ALA A 257 22.36 -1.70 12.63
C ALA A 257 21.33 -1.28 13.71
N GLU A 258 21.20 0.03 13.96
CA GLU A 258 20.24 0.56 14.95
C GLU A 258 18.80 0.38 14.49
N PHE A 259 18.51 0.61 13.21
CA PHE A 259 17.18 0.36 12.63
C PHE A 259 16.79 -1.10 12.71
N MET A 260 17.70 -2.02 12.35
CA MET A 260 17.45 -3.46 12.48
C MET A 260 17.20 -3.86 13.94
N ALA A 261 18.03 -3.38 14.87
CA ALA A 261 17.84 -3.68 16.29
C ALA A 261 16.53 -3.11 16.83
N ARG A 262 16.08 -1.96 16.33
CA ARG A 262 14.76 -1.39 16.67
C ARG A 262 13.62 -2.25 16.17
N ASP A 263 13.68 -2.69 14.91
CA ASP A 263 12.69 -3.59 14.31
C ASP A 263 12.53 -4.86 15.15
N VAL A 264 13.66 -5.50 15.52
CA VAL A 264 13.68 -6.69 16.39
C VAL A 264 13.02 -6.42 17.73
N ARG A 265 13.43 -5.34 18.43
CA ARG A 265 12.87 -5.00 19.75
C ARG A 265 11.37 -4.73 19.68
N ASN A 266 10.90 -4.04 18.65
CA ASN A 266 9.48 -3.72 18.48
C ASN A 266 8.61 -4.98 18.42
N VAL A 267 9.01 -5.97 17.62
CA VAL A 267 8.26 -7.23 17.52
C VAL A 267 8.48 -8.12 18.74
N ALA A 268 9.73 -8.27 19.20
CA ALA A 268 10.06 -9.09 20.37
C ALA A 268 9.28 -8.65 21.61
N ASN A 269 9.21 -7.34 21.89
CA ASN A 269 8.45 -6.81 23.01
C ASN A 269 6.97 -7.20 22.97
N TRP A 270 6.37 -7.27 21.78
CA TRP A 270 4.97 -7.65 21.62
C TRP A 270 4.73 -9.13 21.91
N PHE A 271 5.64 -10.01 21.48
CA PHE A 271 5.59 -11.45 21.76
C PHE A 271 5.86 -11.74 23.24
N THR A 272 6.85 -11.05 23.83
CA THR A 272 7.15 -11.15 25.28
C THR A 272 5.96 -10.71 26.13
N ALA A 273 5.30 -9.61 25.77
CA ALA A 273 4.08 -9.14 26.45
C ALA A 273 2.91 -10.15 26.40
N ARG A 274 2.97 -11.14 25.51
CA ARG A 274 1.98 -12.24 25.37
C ARG A 274 2.44 -13.55 26.00
N GLY A 275 3.55 -13.55 26.72
CA GLY A 275 3.99 -14.69 27.53
C GLY A 275 4.98 -15.63 26.85
N LEU A 276 5.58 -15.22 25.72
CA LEU A 276 6.79 -15.87 25.20
C LEU A 276 8.02 -15.37 25.95
N ARG A 277 9.03 -16.24 26.03
CA ARG A 277 10.38 -15.84 26.45
C ARG A 277 11.18 -15.61 25.19
N VAL A 278 11.55 -14.36 24.95
CA VAL A 278 12.33 -13.95 23.78
C VAL A 278 13.65 -13.36 24.26
N ASP A 279 14.76 -13.93 23.79
CA ASP A 279 16.08 -13.30 23.92
C ASP A 279 16.32 -12.40 22.71
N GLN A 280 16.01 -11.11 22.87
CA GLN A 280 16.13 -10.15 21.79
C GLN A 280 17.60 -9.79 21.49
N ASP A 281 18.49 -9.88 22.47
CA ASP A 281 19.90 -9.50 22.30
C ASP A 281 20.64 -10.59 21.53
N GLU A 282 20.39 -11.87 21.86
CA GLU A 282 20.87 -13.01 21.06
C GLU A 282 20.37 -12.93 19.60
N LEU A 283 19.09 -12.58 19.41
CA LEU A 283 18.54 -12.42 18.06
C LEU A 283 19.21 -11.27 17.30
N ILE A 284 19.44 -10.12 17.95
CA ILE A 284 20.12 -8.98 17.32
C ILE A 284 21.55 -9.34 16.94
N GLU A 285 22.29 -10.04 17.80
CA GLU A 285 23.65 -10.50 17.51
C GLU A 285 23.68 -11.43 16.30
N ARG A 286 22.81 -12.45 16.28
CA ARG A 286 22.68 -13.38 15.15
C ARG A 286 22.37 -12.65 13.84
N LEU A 287 21.39 -11.75 13.85
CA LEU A 287 20.99 -10.99 12.66
C LEU A 287 22.10 -10.03 12.20
N SER A 288 22.87 -9.47 13.12
CA SER A 288 24.04 -8.63 12.79
C SER A 288 25.12 -9.42 12.07
N TYR A 289 25.38 -10.66 12.50
CA TYR A 289 26.26 -11.57 11.78
C TYR A 289 25.72 -11.93 10.39
N GLU A 290 24.43 -12.29 10.29
CA GLU A 290 23.77 -12.63 9.02
C GLU A 290 23.77 -11.45 8.02
N ALA A 291 23.70 -10.21 8.52
CA ALA A 291 23.76 -9.00 7.71
C ALA A 291 25.20 -8.61 7.30
N GLY A 292 26.23 -9.23 7.88
CA GLY A 292 27.63 -8.87 7.66
C GLY A 292 28.04 -7.56 8.36
N LEU A 293 27.41 -7.23 9.49
CA LEU A 293 27.70 -6.05 10.30
C LEU A 293 28.75 -6.31 11.40
N LEU A 294 29.06 -7.58 11.67
CA LEU A 294 30.03 -8.07 12.66
C LEU A 294 31.04 -9.03 12.03
#